data_AF-A0A0D2M784-F1
#
_entry.id   AF-A0A0D2M784-F1
#
_cell.length_a   1.000
_cell.length_b   1.000
_cell.length_c   1.000
_cell.angle_alpha   90.00
_cell.angle_beta   90.00
_cell.angle_gamma   90.00
#
_symmetry.space_group_name_H-M   'P 1'
#
loop_
_entity.id
_entity.type
_entity.pdbx_description
1 polymer ?
#
loop_
_entity_poly.entity_id
_entity_poly.type
_entity_poly.pdbx_seq_one_letter_code
_entity_poly.pdbx_strand_id
1 'polypeptide(L)'
;MHPPLSNAKQLIADSPKPEAAVKLYRQMMRDIEGGGGEQGELEQACYALGYNLAIEYLADYEKTWMLDSFRDLNARVINRNIDWIFLEVHAEGEAEHAAIGHNAVLNLVPASAAPLLRRAMADHDRDFAAFYNRAADMLEQQA
;
A
#
# COMPACT_ATOMS: atom_id res chain seq x y z
N MET A 1 -21.31 -22.44 5.36
CA MET A 1 -21.86 -21.96 4.07
C MET A 1 -21.51 -20.47 3.99
N HIS A 2 -20.45 -20.10 3.29
CA HIS A 2 -20.05 -18.69 3.17
C HIS A 2 -21.00 -17.99 2.19
N PRO A 3 -21.44 -16.74 2.48
CA PRO A 3 -22.22 -15.97 1.51
C PRO A 3 -21.39 -15.74 0.23
N PRO A 4 -22.03 -15.67 -0.94
CA PRO A 4 -21.30 -15.55 -2.21
C PRO A 4 -20.51 -14.24 -2.27
N LEU A 5 -19.27 -14.33 -2.76
CA LEU A 5 -18.35 -13.20 -3.05
C LEU A 5 -18.95 -12.13 -3.98
N SER A 6 -20.09 -12.41 -4.63
CA SER A 6 -20.83 -11.47 -5.47
C SER A 6 -21.29 -10.21 -4.70
N ASN A 7 -21.56 -10.31 -3.39
CA ASN A 7 -21.99 -9.16 -2.60
C ASN A 7 -20.86 -8.18 -2.27
N ALA A 8 -19.63 -8.64 -2.08
CA ALA A 8 -18.52 -7.77 -1.67
C ALA A 8 -18.05 -6.84 -2.81
N LYS A 9 -17.96 -7.35 -4.05
CA LYS A 9 -17.63 -6.53 -5.23
C LYS A 9 -18.70 -5.48 -5.51
N GLN A 10 -19.97 -5.85 -5.36
CA GLN A 10 -21.11 -4.94 -5.52
C GLN A 10 -21.12 -3.87 -4.42
N LEU A 11 -20.89 -4.25 -3.15
CA LEU A 11 -20.78 -3.32 -2.02
C LEU A 11 -19.65 -2.29 -2.19
N ILE A 12 -18.49 -2.70 -2.68
CA ILE A 12 -17.37 -1.79 -2.97
C ILE A 12 -17.69 -0.89 -4.18
N ALA A 13 -18.30 -1.44 -5.23
CA ALA A 13 -18.67 -0.69 -6.43
C ALA A 13 -19.78 0.36 -6.18
N ASP A 14 -20.73 0.02 -5.31
CA ASP A 14 -21.88 0.87 -4.98
C ASP A 14 -21.55 1.91 -3.89
N SER A 15 -20.40 1.77 -3.22
CA SER A 15 -19.91 2.76 -2.26
C SER A 15 -19.24 3.93 -2.99
N PRO A 16 -19.64 5.19 -2.74
CA PRO A 16 -18.92 6.32 -3.30
C PRO A 16 -17.46 6.26 -2.86
N LYS A 17 -16.54 6.47 -3.80
CA LYS A 17 -15.10 6.52 -3.49
C LYS A 17 -14.87 7.57 -2.40
N PRO A 18 -14.25 7.21 -1.25
CA PRO A 18 -14.00 8.17 -0.19
C PRO A 18 -13.22 9.37 -0.72
N GLU A 19 -13.62 10.60 -0.38
CA GLU A 19 -12.96 11.82 -0.86
C GLU A 19 -11.45 11.81 -0.56
N ALA A 20 -11.07 11.25 0.59
CA ALA A 20 -9.67 11.07 0.98
C ALA A 20 -8.89 10.17 0.00
N ALA A 21 -9.50 9.08 -0.48
CA ALA A 21 -8.89 8.19 -1.46
C ALA A 21 -8.76 8.88 -2.84
N VAL A 22 -9.76 9.66 -3.24
CA VAL A 22 -9.68 10.46 -4.49
C VAL A 22 -8.58 11.52 -4.39
N LYS A 23 -8.43 12.16 -3.23
CA LYS A 23 -7.38 13.14 -2.98
C LYS A 23 -5.99 12.49 -3.04
N LEU A 24 -5.80 11.37 -2.34
CA LEU A 24 -4.55 10.60 -2.38
C LEU A 24 -4.19 10.23 -3.82
N TYR A 25 -5.13 9.64 -4.57
CA TYR A 25 -4.90 9.28 -5.98
C TYR A 25 -4.45 10.47 -6.83
N ARG A 26 -5.11 11.63 -6.69
CA ARG A 26 -4.72 12.85 -7.43
C ARG A 26 -3.33 13.36 -7.04
N GLN A 27 -2.95 13.25 -5.77
CA GLN A 27 -1.61 13.64 -5.31
C GLN A 27 -0.55 12.70 -5.88
N MET A 28 -0.77 11.39 -5.79
CA MET A 28 0.12 10.38 -6.38
C MET A 28 0.30 10.60 -7.87
N MET A 29 -0.80 10.75 -8.62
CA MET A 29 -0.73 10.95 -10.08
C MET A 29 0.01 12.24 -10.43
N ARG A 30 -0.26 13.35 -9.73
CA ARG A 30 0.49 14.60 -9.95
C ARG A 30 1.98 14.41 -9.73
N ASP A 31 2.38 13.72 -8.66
CA ASP A 31 3.78 13.55 -8.31
C ASP A 31 4.49 12.60 -9.29
N ILE A 32 3.83 11.50 -9.69
CA ILE A 32 4.31 10.53 -10.68
C ILE A 32 4.39 11.15 -12.07
N GLU A 33 3.34 11.83 -12.52
CA GLU A 33 3.31 12.50 -13.83
C GLU A 33 4.28 13.69 -13.89
N GLY A 34 4.52 14.34 -12.75
CA GLY A 34 5.48 15.44 -12.62
C GLY A 34 6.92 14.99 -12.34
N GLY A 35 7.20 13.68 -12.24
CA GLY A 35 8.54 13.14 -11.96
C GLY A 35 9.18 13.70 -10.68
N GLY A 36 8.38 14.07 -9.67
CA GLY A 36 8.90 14.76 -8.48
C GLY A 36 9.52 16.14 -8.74
N GLY A 37 9.18 16.79 -9.86
CA GLY A 37 9.73 18.08 -10.30
C GLY A 37 10.86 17.97 -11.34
N GLU A 38 11.27 16.76 -11.71
CA GLU A 38 12.24 16.50 -12.77
C GLU A 38 11.57 16.54 -14.15
N GLN A 39 12.32 16.88 -15.21
CA GLN A 39 11.77 17.06 -16.57
C GLN A 39 12.07 15.91 -17.54
N GLY A 40 12.85 14.91 -17.14
CA GLY A 40 13.24 13.81 -18.01
C GLY A 40 12.39 12.55 -17.82
N GLU A 41 12.17 11.82 -18.90
CA GLU A 41 11.37 10.58 -18.91
C GLU A 41 12.00 9.50 -18.03
N LEU A 42 13.33 9.43 -17.98
CA LEU A 42 14.06 8.49 -17.13
C LEU A 42 13.86 8.83 -15.64
N GLU A 43 13.99 10.11 -15.28
CA GLU A 43 13.76 10.60 -13.93
C GLU A 43 12.31 10.33 -13.51
N GLN A 44 11.35 10.61 -14.38
CA GLN A 44 9.94 10.32 -14.15
C GLN A 44 9.70 8.81 -13.91
N ALA A 45 10.28 7.93 -14.73
CA ALA A 45 10.18 6.49 -14.54
C ALA A 45 10.85 6.02 -13.23
N CYS A 46 12.02 6.57 -12.90
CA CYS A 46 12.72 6.29 -11.65
C CYS A 46 11.90 6.74 -10.43
N TYR A 47 11.25 7.90 -10.52
CA TYR A 47 10.39 8.43 -9.47
C TYR A 47 9.14 7.54 -9.26
N ALA A 48 8.50 7.10 -10.35
CA ALA A 48 7.39 6.15 -10.29
C ALA A 48 7.80 4.81 -9.64
N LEU A 49 8.97 4.28 -9.99
CA LEU A 49 9.53 3.08 -9.35
C LEU A 49 9.86 3.28 -7.87
N GLY A 50 10.22 4.51 -7.45
CA GLY A 50 10.38 4.85 -6.04
C GLY A 50 9.06 4.79 -5.26
N TYR A 51 7.96 5.28 -5.85
CA TYR A 51 6.61 5.12 -5.28
C TYR A 51 6.22 3.65 -5.13
N ASN A 52 6.50 2.83 -6.15
CA ASN A 52 6.26 1.39 -6.11
C ASN A 52 7.10 0.71 -5.02
N LEU A 53 8.39 1.04 -4.93
CA LEU A 53 9.31 0.46 -3.95
C LEU A 53 8.88 0.75 -2.51
N ALA A 54 8.30 1.93 -2.25
CA ALA A 54 7.79 2.28 -0.92
C ALA A 54 6.73 1.30 -0.41
N ILE A 55 5.89 0.78 -1.31
CA ILE A 55 4.86 -0.21 -1.01
C ILE A 55 5.51 -1.58 -0.88
N GLU A 56 6.13 -2.03 -1.96
CA GLU A 56 6.58 -3.41 -2.16
C GLU A 56 7.67 -3.82 -1.17
N TYR A 57 8.56 -2.91 -0.76
CA TYR A 57 9.65 -3.25 0.14
C TYR A 57 9.19 -3.64 1.54
N LEU A 58 8.11 -3.02 2.02
CA LEU A 58 7.58 -3.25 3.37
C LEU A 58 6.46 -4.30 3.37
N ALA A 59 5.79 -4.50 2.25
CA ALA A 59 4.53 -5.26 2.20
C ALA A 59 4.68 -6.69 2.72
N ASP A 60 5.70 -7.44 2.28
CA ASP A 60 5.94 -8.83 2.76
C ASP A 60 6.11 -8.90 4.29
N TYR A 61 6.97 -8.05 4.84
CA TYR A 61 7.21 -7.96 6.27
C TYR A 61 5.94 -7.53 7.03
N GLU A 62 5.27 -6.47 6.59
CA GLU A 62 4.09 -5.92 7.25
C GLU A 62 2.95 -6.92 7.31
N LYS A 63 2.64 -7.59 6.18
CA LYS A 63 1.54 -8.56 6.13
C LYS A 63 1.84 -9.79 6.99
N THR A 64 3.09 -10.27 6.95
CA THR A 64 3.53 -11.38 7.82
C THR A 64 3.43 -11.00 9.30
N TRP A 65 3.98 -9.85 9.70
CA TRP A 65 3.91 -9.40 11.10
C TRP A 65 2.49 -9.17 11.58
N MET A 66 1.61 -8.66 10.71
CA MET A 66 0.21 -8.45 11.04
C MET A 66 -0.53 -9.77 11.28
N LEU A 67 -0.33 -10.76 10.40
CA LEU A 67 -0.89 -12.09 10.56
C LEU A 67 -0.43 -12.75 11.86
N ASP A 68 0.88 -12.73 12.12
CA ASP A 68 1.46 -13.32 13.32
C ASP A 68 0.95 -12.62 14.59
N SER A 69 0.89 -11.28 14.59
CA SER A 69 0.38 -10.49 15.72
C SER A 69 -1.07 -10.83 16.05
N PHE A 70 -1.92 -11.03 15.05
CA PHE A 70 -3.32 -11.39 15.27
C PHE A 70 -3.50 -12.84 15.72
N ARG A 71 -2.72 -13.77 15.19
CA ARG A 71 -2.69 -15.17 15.66
C ARG A 71 -2.28 -15.23 17.13
N ASP A 72 -1.23 -14.50 17.51
CA ASP A 72 -0.75 -14.40 18.89
C ASP A 72 -1.77 -13.75 19.83
N LEU A 73 -2.44 -12.69 19.39
CA LEU A 73 -3.50 -12.04 20.16
C LEU A 73 -4.70 -12.98 20.34
N ASN A 74 -5.05 -13.75 19.31
CA ASN A 74 -6.14 -14.71 19.38
C ASN A 74 -5.82 -15.87 20.34
N ALA A 75 -4.61 -16.40 20.30
CA ALA A 75 -4.17 -17.45 21.21
C ALA A 75 -4.19 -17.00 22.69
N ARG A 76 -3.89 -15.73 22.95
CA ARG A 76 -3.78 -15.21 24.33
C ARG A 76 -5.08 -14.62 24.89
N VAL A 77 -5.86 -13.93 24.06
CA VAL A 77 -6.93 -13.04 24.54
C VAL A 77 -8.27 -13.32 23.88
N ILE A 78 -8.33 -13.37 22.55
CA ILE A 78 -9.63 -13.45 21.84
C ILE A 78 -10.22 -14.86 21.95
N ASN A 79 -9.37 -15.88 21.83
CA ASN A 79 -9.69 -17.31 21.93
C ASN A 79 -10.94 -17.72 21.12
N ARG A 80 -10.96 -17.34 19.84
CA ARG A 80 -12.02 -17.71 18.89
C ARG A 80 -11.45 -18.50 17.72
N ASN A 81 -12.30 -19.32 17.10
CA ASN A 81 -12.00 -19.91 15.82
C ASN A 81 -12.22 -18.87 14.72
N ILE A 82 -11.16 -18.17 14.34
CA ILE A 82 -11.16 -17.12 13.31
C ILE A 82 -10.50 -17.70 12.06
N ASP A 83 -11.15 -17.51 10.93
CA ASP A 83 -10.59 -17.80 9.61
C ASP A 83 -9.72 -16.61 9.18
N TRP A 84 -8.41 -16.84 9.06
CA TRP A 84 -7.42 -15.83 8.70
C TRP A 84 -7.13 -15.77 7.21
N ILE A 85 -7.89 -16.48 6.36
CA ILE A 85 -7.62 -16.64 4.94
C ILE A 85 -7.30 -15.32 4.22
N PHE A 86 -7.97 -14.23 4.58
CA PHE A 86 -7.69 -12.91 3.99
C PHE A 86 -6.24 -12.46 4.26
N LEU A 87 -5.78 -12.54 5.50
CA LEU A 87 -4.41 -12.14 5.86
C LEU A 87 -3.38 -13.16 5.38
N GLU A 88 -3.72 -14.46 5.40
CA GLU A 88 -2.85 -15.53 4.89
C GLU A 88 -2.54 -15.35 3.41
N VAL A 89 -3.57 -15.09 2.58
CA VAL A 89 -3.38 -14.85 1.14
C VAL A 89 -2.46 -13.66 0.87
N HIS A 90 -2.58 -12.59 1.66
CA HIS A 90 -1.72 -11.42 1.48
C HIS A 90 -0.31 -11.68 2.02
N ALA A 91 -0.16 -12.22 3.24
CA ALA A 91 1.16 -12.50 3.81
C ALA A 91 1.97 -13.51 2.96
N GLU A 92 1.33 -14.56 2.45
CA GLU A 92 2.01 -15.60 1.68
C GLU A 92 2.23 -15.21 0.20
N GLY A 93 1.34 -14.38 -0.36
CA GLY A 93 1.42 -13.93 -1.76
C GLY A 93 2.32 -12.72 -2.00
N GLU A 94 2.55 -11.88 -0.98
CA GLU A 94 3.24 -10.59 -1.15
C GLU A 94 4.75 -10.73 -1.38
N ALA A 95 5.38 -11.79 -0.88
CA ALA A 95 6.82 -12.02 -1.05
C ALA A 95 7.26 -12.00 -2.52
N GLU A 96 6.42 -12.51 -3.43
CA GLU A 96 6.70 -12.50 -4.87
C GLU A 96 6.62 -11.08 -5.46
N HIS A 97 5.59 -10.32 -5.08
CA HIS A 97 5.41 -8.93 -5.54
C HIS A 97 6.55 -8.03 -5.05
N ALA A 98 6.90 -8.15 -3.77
CA ALA A 98 8.00 -7.43 -3.15
C ALA A 98 9.32 -7.69 -3.89
N ALA A 99 9.60 -8.96 -4.21
CA ALA A 99 10.79 -9.35 -4.96
C ALA A 99 10.79 -8.79 -6.39
N ILE A 100 9.66 -8.81 -7.10
CA ILE A 100 9.53 -8.25 -8.44
C ILE A 100 9.79 -6.74 -8.42
N GLY A 101 9.16 -6.01 -7.49
CA GLY A 101 9.33 -4.56 -7.34
C GLY A 101 10.77 -4.19 -7.01
N HIS A 102 11.41 -4.91 -6.09
CA HIS A 102 12.82 -4.70 -5.74
C HIS A 102 13.74 -4.98 -6.92
N ASN A 103 13.54 -6.08 -7.64
CA ASN A 103 14.33 -6.44 -8.82
C ASN A 103 14.17 -5.41 -9.95
N ALA A 104 12.97 -4.86 -10.16
CA ALA A 104 12.77 -3.81 -11.15
C ALA A 104 13.65 -2.58 -10.84
N VAL A 105 13.72 -2.16 -9.58
CA VAL A 105 14.60 -1.07 -9.15
C VAL A 105 16.06 -1.42 -9.38
N LEU A 106 16.52 -2.57 -8.91
CA LEU A 106 17.92 -2.97 -9.03
C LEU A 106 18.42 -3.05 -10.49
N ASN A 107 17.55 -3.44 -11.42
CA ASN A 107 17.95 -3.66 -12.82
C ASN A 107 17.70 -2.46 -13.74
N LEU A 108 16.75 -1.59 -13.42
CA LEU A 108 16.31 -0.52 -14.32
C LEU A 108 16.71 0.88 -13.85
N VAL A 109 16.99 1.07 -12.56
CA VAL A 109 17.27 2.39 -12.00
C VAL A 109 18.78 2.63 -11.92
N PRO A 110 19.31 3.67 -12.57
CA PRO A 110 20.72 4.05 -12.42
C PRO A 110 21.04 4.43 -10.97
N ALA A 111 22.22 4.06 -10.48
CA ALA A 111 22.64 4.39 -9.11
C ALA A 111 22.62 5.91 -8.83
N SER A 112 22.84 6.75 -9.86
CA SER A 112 22.73 8.21 -9.77
C SER A 112 21.32 8.71 -9.43
N ALA A 113 20.27 7.93 -9.70
CA ALA A 113 18.89 8.26 -9.39
C ALA A 113 18.48 7.87 -7.96
N ALA A 114 19.37 7.28 -7.15
CA ALA A 114 19.07 6.90 -5.77
C ALA A 114 18.50 8.05 -4.90
N PRO A 115 18.98 9.32 -4.99
CA PRO A 115 18.35 10.43 -4.29
C PRO A 115 16.91 10.70 -4.72
N LEU A 116 16.58 10.47 -6.00
CA LEU A 116 15.24 10.64 -6.54
C LEU A 116 14.29 9.57 -6.01
N LEU A 117 14.74 8.30 -5.95
CA LEU A 117 13.95 7.20 -5.37
C LEU A 117 13.62 7.45 -3.91
N ARG A 118 14.60 7.87 -3.11
CA ARG A 118 14.37 8.19 -1.68
C ARG A 118 13.34 9.29 -1.50
N ARG A 119 13.35 10.29 -2.39
CA ARG A 119 12.37 11.38 -2.37
C ARG A 119 10.97 10.86 -2.69
N ALA A 120 10.83 10.07 -3.75
CA ALA A 120 9.58 9.43 -4.12
C ALA A 120 8.99 8.58 -2.98
N MET A 121 9.82 7.79 -2.29
CA MET A 121 9.38 7.01 -1.12
C MET A 121 8.92 7.91 0.04
N ALA A 122 9.64 9.00 0.32
CA ALA A 122 9.25 9.95 1.36
C ALA A 122 7.95 10.69 1.03
N ASP A 123 7.75 11.05 -0.24
CA ASP A 123 6.53 11.69 -0.74
C ASP A 123 5.33 10.73 -0.64
N HIS A 124 5.53 9.45 -1.02
CA HIS A 124 4.56 8.39 -0.79
C HIS A 124 4.15 8.31 0.69
N ASP A 125 5.11 8.17 1.61
CA ASP A 125 4.83 7.98 3.03
C ASP A 125 4.08 9.18 3.64
N ARG A 126 4.45 10.40 3.24
CA ARG A 126 3.75 11.63 3.64
C ARG A 126 2.29 11.59 3.22
N ASP A 127 2.03 11.25 1.96
CA ASP A 127 0.69 11.30 1.38
C ASP A 127 -0.20 10.19 1.95
N PHE A 128 0.36 8.99 2.17
CA PHE A 128 -0.33 7.89 2.82
C PHE A 128 -0.60 8.17 4.30
N ALA A 129 0.35 8.77 5.04
CA ALA A 129 0.12 9.19 6.43
C ALA A 129 -1.04 10.20 6.52
N ALA A 130 -1.11 11.17 5.60
CA ALA A 130 -2.23 12.12 5.54
C ALA A 130 -3.56 11.42 5.25
N PHE A 131 -3.57 10.41 4.38
CA PHE A 131 -4.75 9.58 4.12
C PHE A 131 -5.18 8.79 5.37
N TYR A 132 -4.26 8.12 6.06
CA TYR A 132 -4.57 7.34 7.26
C TYR A 132 -5.10 8.21 8.40
N ASN A 133 -4.50 9.38 8.64
CA ASN A 133 -5.02 10.33 9.62
C ASN A 133 -6.46 10.75 9.28
N ARG A 134 -6.74 11.02 8.01
CA ARG A 134 -8.10 11.36 7.58
C ARG A 134 -9.08 10.20 7.77
N ALA A 135 -8.64 8.97 7.50
CA ALA A 135 -9.45 7.77 7.75
C ALA A 135 -9.77 7.58 9.24
N ALA A 136 -8.79 7.86 10.12
CA ALA A 136 -8.99 7.84 11.56
C ALA A 136 -10.02 8.90 12.02
N ASP A 137 -9.89 10.15 11.56
CA ASP A 137 -10.85 11.22 11.88
C ASP A 137 -12.29 10.84 11.50
N MET A 138 -12.48 10.12 10.39
CA MET A 138 -13.79 9.69 9.93
C MET A 138 -14.42 8.61 10.84
N LEU A 139 -13.59 7.75 11.43
CA LEU A 139 -14.05 6.74 12.40
C LEU A 139 -14.45 7.39 13.72
N GLU A 140 -13.69 8.39 14.19
CA GLU A 140 -13.99 9.14 15.42
C GLU A 140 -15.28 9.97 15.32
N GLN A 141 -15.59 10.50 14.13
CA GLN A 141 -16.85 11.24 13.89
C GLN A 141 -18.11 10.35 13.85
N GLN A 142 -17.94 9.02 13.81
CA GLN A 142 -19.03 8.04 13.85
C GLN A 142 -19.25 7.43 15.24
N ALA A 143 -18.38 7.72 16.22
CA ALA A 143 -18.45 7.26 17.60
C ALA A 143 -19.19 8.25 18.51
#